data_AF-A0ABD0PCY0-F1
#
_entry.id   AF-A0ABD0PCY0-F1
#
_cell.length_a   1.000
_cell.length_b   1.000
_cell.length_c   1.000
_cell.angle_alpha   90.00
_cell.angle_beta   90.00
_cell.angle_gamma   90.00
#
_symmetry.space_group_name_H-M   'P 1'
#
loop_
_entity.id
_entity.type
_entity.pdbx_description
1 polymer ?
#
loop_
_entity_poly.entity_id
_entity_poly.type
_entity_poly.pdbx_seq_one_letter_code
_entity_poly.pdbx_strand_id
1 'polypeptide(L)'
;EYVVTSITITNRKDCCPERLDGAEIHIGSSLLSDGNSNPLAGKISSIPVEGSVTFDLKKGISGRYINVVIPGSNRLLTLCE
;
A
#
# COMPACT_ATOMS: atom_id res chain seq x y z
N GLU A 1 -15.33 2.89 11.22
CA GLU A 1 -13.86 2.72 11.19
C GLU A 1 -13.55 1.28 11.52
N TYR A 2 -12.39 0.80 11.11
CA TYR A 2 -11.89 -0.54 11.39
C TYR A 2 -10.48 -0.45 11.99
N VAL A 3 -10.17 -1.36 12.91
CA VAL A 3 -8.80 -1.56 13.36
C VAL A 3 -8.15 -2.54 12.39
N VAL A 4 -7.32 -2.03 11.50
CA VAL A 4 -6.59 -2.82 10.51
C VAL A 4 -5.41 -3.49 11.22
N THR A 5 -5.36 -4.82 11.19
CA THR A 5 -4.31 -5.62 11.85
C THR A 5 -3.26 -6.14 10.87
N SER A 6 -3.63 -6.34 9.61
CA SER A 6 -2.70 -6.71 8.55
C SER A 6 -3.21 -6.25 7.19
N ILE A 7 -2.28 -6.09 6.25
CA ILE A 7 -2.55 -5.77 4.85
C ILE A 7 -1.73 -6.73 4.00
N THR A 8 -2.35 -7.38 3.02
CA THR A 8 -1.65 -8.20 2.03
C THR A 8 -1.80 -7.55 0.67
N ILE A 9 -0.69 -7.29 0.00
CA ILE A 9 -0.65 -6.72 -1.35
C ILE A 9 -0.10 -7.78 -2.31
N THR A 10 -0.82 -8.03 -3.39
CA THR A 10 -0.41 -8.94 -4.47
C THR A 10 -0.05 -8.14 -5.71
N ASN A 11 1.19 -8.31 -6.17
CA ASN A 11 1.70 -7.59 -7.34
C ASN A 11 1.30 -8.30 -8.65
N ARG A 12 1.46 -7.58 -9.76
CA ARG A 12 1.33 -8.13 -11.11
C ARG A 12 2.35 -9.25 -11.37
N LYS A 13 1.90 -10.34 -12.00
CA LYS A 13 2.71 -11.56 -12.18
C LYS A 13 3.43 -11.64 -13.52
N ASP A 14 2.80 -11.18 -14.60
CA ASP A 14 3.27 -11.40 -15.98
C ASP A 14 4.42 -10.49 -16.40
N CYS A 15 4.51 -9.27 -15.86
CA CYS A 15 5.64 -8.37 -16.09
C CYS A 15 5.67 -7.20 -15.09
N CYS A 16 6.82 -6.51 -15.09
CA CYS A 16 7.02 -5.21 -14.45
C CYS A 16 6.78 -5.16 -12.92
N PRO A 17 7.27 -6.13 -12.14
CA PRO A 17 7.08 -6.14 -10.68
C PRO A 17 7.66 -4.88 -10.01
N GLU A 18 8.74 -4.34 -10.57
CA GLU A 18 9.48 -3.18 -10.06
C GLU A 18 8.64 -1.89 -10.07
N ARG A 19 7.52 -1.88 -10.80
CA ARG A 19 6.63 -0.72 -10.83
C ARG A 19 6.03 -0.41 -9.48
N LEU A 20 5.88 -1.39 -8.60
CA LEU A 20 5.34 -1.21 -7.26
C LEU A 20 6.43 -0.86 -6.22
N ASP A 21 7.70 -0.86 -6.61
CA ASP A 21 8.82 -0.54 -5.72
C ASP A 21 8.70 0.89 -5.20
N GLY A 22 8.83 1.04 -3.89
CA GLY A 22 8.70 2.32 -3.20
C GLY A 22 7.26 2.76 -2.94
N ALA A 23 6.25 1.94 -3.26
CA ALA A 23 4.86 2.25 -2.93
C ALA A 23 4.65 2.38 -1.42
N GLU A 24 3.79 3.31 -1.03
CA GLU A 24 3.49 3.70 0.33
C GLU A 24 2.03 3.36 0.65
N ILE A 25 1.81 2.82 1.84
CA ILE A 25 0.49 2.43 2.34
C ILE A 25 0.13 3.37 3.47
N HIS A 26 -0.97 4.10 3.31
CA HIS A 26 -1.46 5.08 4.28
C HIS A 26 -2.80 4.62 4.86
N ILE A 27 -2.98 4.75 6.17
CA ILE A 27 -4.21 4.34 6.85
C ILE A 27 -4.71 5.49 7.71
N GLY A 28 -5.99 5.84 7.56
CA GLY A 28 -6.63 6.83 8.42
C GLY A 28 -8.07 7.11 8.01
N SER A 29 -8.64 8.18 8.53
CA SER A 29 -10.05 8.55 8.30
C SER A 29 -10.22 9.88 7.56
N SER A 30 -9.12 10.56 7.21
CA SER A 30 -9.14 11.80 6.44
C SER A 30 -9.19 11.53 4.94
N LEU A 31 -9.88 12.42 4.21
CA LEU A 31 -9.88 12.47 2.74
C LEU A 31 -9.01 13.62 2.20
N LEU A 32 -8.22 14.28 3.04
CA LEU A 32 -7.26 15.28 2.57
C LEU A 32 -6.28 14.63 1.58
N SER A 33 -6.11 15.25 0.41
CA SER A 33 -5.31 14.70 -0.70
C SER A 33 -5.78 13.28 -1.08
N ASP A 34 -7.11 13.08 -1.18
CA ASP A 34 -7.76 11.79 -1.42
C ASP A 34 -7.44 10.70 -0.39
N GLY A 35 -6.91 11.07 0.78
CA GLY A 35 -6.46 10.16 1.83
C GLY A 35 -4.96 9.87 1.81
N ASN A 36 -4.21 10.41 0.84
CA ASN A 36 -2.77 10.24 0.72
C ASN A 36 -1.98 10.96 1.84
N SER A 37 -2.64 11.87 2.56
CA SER A 37 -2.06 12.55 3.74
C SER A 37 -2.29 11.81 5.06
N ASN A 38 -2.97 10.65 5.05
CA ASN A 38 -3.08 9.84 6.26
C ASN A 38 -1.70 9.29 6.70
N PRO A 39 -1.51 8.92 7.99
CA PRO A 39 -0.25 8.37 8.46
C PRO A 39 0.25 7.17 7.64
N LEU A 40 1.57 7.13 7.40
CA LEU A 40 2.23 6.03 6.72
C LEU A 40 2.19 4.78 7.62
N ALA A 41 1.59 3.71 7.12
CA ALA A 41 1.49 2.42 7.80
C ALA A 41 2.54 1.41 7.30
N GLY A 42 2.97 1.52 6.04
CA GLY A 42 3.96 0.61 5.46
C GLY A 42 4.54 1.13 4.15
N LYS A 43 5.69 0.58 3.76
CA LYS A 43 6.35 0.88 2.49
C LYS A 43 6.78 -0.42 1.83
N ILE A 44 6.43 -0.58 0.57
CA ILE A 44 6.86 -1.71 -0.26
C ILE A 44 8.24 -1.38 -0.79
N SER A 45 9.27 -2.08 -0.32
CA SER A 45 10.63 -1.95 -0.87
C SER A 45 10.70 -2.58 -2.26
N SER A 46 10.35 -3.86 -2.34
CA SER A 46 10.11 -4.60 -3.57
C SER A 46 9.25 -5.83 -3.28
N ILE A 47 8.55 -6.34 -4.30
CA ILE A 47 7.81 -7.60 -4.23
C ILE A 47 8.35 -8.52 -5.32
N PRO A 48 8.73 -9.77 -5.00
CA PRO A 48 9.19 -10.73 -6.00
C PRO A 48 8.17 -10.93 -7.13
N VAL A 49 8.65 -11.33 -8.32
CA VAL A 49 7.79 -11.78 -9.42
C VAL A 49 6.91 -12.91 -8.87
N GLU A 50 5.59 -12.73 -8.94
CA GLU A 50 4.55 -13.62 -8.38
C GLU A 50 4.34 -13.59 -6.86
N GLY A 51 4.90 -12.59 -6.17
CA GLY A 51 4.77 -12.46 -4.74
C GLY A 51 3.51 -11.72 -4.28
N SER A 52 3.09 -12.09 -3.08
CA SER A 52 2.33 -11.20 -2.19
C SER A 52 3.25 -10.81 -1.03
N VAL A 53 3.05 -9.61 -0.49
CA VAL A 53 3.69 -9.17 0.75
C VAL A 53 2.62 -8.87 1.78
N THR A 54 2.82 -9.36 3.00
CA THR A 54 1.94 -9.08 4.13
C THR A 54 2.64 -8.13 5.09
N PHE A 55 1.95 -7.05 5.45
CA PHE A 55 2.35 -6.10 6.48
C PHE A 55 1.52 -6.36 7.74
N ASP A 56 2.15 -6.90 8.77
CA ASP A 56 1.53 -7.11 10.07
C ASP A 56 1.66 -5.87 10.96
N LEU A 57 0.52 -5.31 11.36
CA LEU A 57 0.44 -4.09 12.17
C LEU A 57 0.34 -4.48 13.65
N LYS A 58 1.49 -4.54 14.34
CA LYS A 58 1.62 -5.04 15.74
C LYS A 58 0.61 -4.46 16.74
N LYS A 59 0.21 -3.20 16.58
CA LYS A 59 -0.76 -2.52 17.47
C LYS A 59 -2.13 -2.29 16.83
N GLY A 60 -2.33 -2.77 15.59
CA GLY A 60 -3.43 -2.35 14.73
C GLY A 60 -3.39 -0.85 14.43
N ILE A 61 -4.04 -0.43 13.35
CA ILE A 61 -4.20 1.00 13.04
C ILE A 61 -5.69 1.25 12.78
N SER A 62 -6.29 2.18 13.53
CA SER A 62 -7.67 2.59 13.28
C SER A 62 -7.74 3.48 12.03
N GLY A 63 -8.65 3.17 11.12
CA GLY A 63 -8.90 3.98 9.94
C GLY A 63 -10.19 3.59 9.22
N ARG A 64 -10.61 4.44 8.28
CA ARG A 64 -11.70 4.16 7.35
C ARG A 64 -11.21 3.91 5.93
N TYR A 65 -10.08 4.51 5.58
CA TYR A 65 -9.50 4.46 4.25
C TYR A 65 -8.09 3.89 4.31
N ILE A 66 -7.77 3.07 3.31
CA ILE A 66 -6.43 2.56 3.05
C ILE A 66 -6.07 3.05 1.65
N ASN A 67 -4.98 3.80 1.56
CA ASN A 67 -4.48 4.32 0.29
C ASN A 67 -3.14 3.68 -0.03
N VAL A 68 -2.98 3.25 -1.28
CA VAL A 68 -1.70 2.81 -1.82
C VAL A 68 -1.25 3.86 -2.83
N VAL A 69 -0.10 4.46 -2.58
CA VAL A 69 0.43 5.58 -3.36
C VAL A 69 1.82 5.23 -3.85
N ILE A 70 2.16 5.58 -5.08
CA ILE A 70 3.54 5.54 -5.55
C ILE A 70 4.02 6.97 -5.70
N PRO A 71 4.89 7.46 -4.80
CA PRO A 71 5.45 8.80 -4.92
C PRO A 71 6.27 8.95 -6.21
N GLY A 72 6.24 10.16 -6.77
CA GLY A 72 6.95 10.51 -8.00
C GLY A 72 6.03 10.70 -9.20
N SER A 73 6.59 11.21 -10.30
CA SER A 73 5.87 11.44 -11.56
C SER A 73 6.07 10.29 -12.54
N ASN A 74 5.12 10.13 -13.48
CA ASN A 74 5.18 9.14 -14.56
C ASN A 74 5.35 7.68 -14.09
N ARG A 75 4.76 7.33 -12.95
CA ARG A 75 4.74 5.95 -12.43
C ARG A 75 3.38 5.31 -12.62
N LEU A 76 3.39 4.00 -12.88
CA LEU A 76 2.19 3.20 -13.02
C LEU A 76 1.95 2.38 -11.74
N LEU A 77 0.83 2.61 -11.07
CA LEU A 77 0.35 1.75 -10.00
C LEU A 77 -0.51 0.63 -10.60
N THR A 78 -0.19 -0.61 -10.24
CA THR A 78 -1.00 -1.78 -10.58
C THR A 78 -1.03 -2.70 -9.37
N LEU A 79 -2.22 -3.05 -8.92
CA LEU A 79 -2.47 -3.98 -7.82
C LEU A 79 -3.31 -5.12 -8.37
N CYS A 80 -2.94 -6.36 -8.07
CA CYS A 80 -3.76 -7.52 -8.38
C CYS A 80 -4.73 -7.85 -7.26
N GLU A 81 -4.32 -7.66 -6.01
CA GLU A 81 -5.13 -7.75 -4.79
C GLU A 81 -4.52 -6.87 -3.70
#